data_AF-A0A7Y6YB38-F1
#
_entry.id   AF-A0A7Y6YB38-F1
#
_cell.length_a   1.000
_cell.length_b   1.000
_cell.length_c   1.000
_cell.angle_alpha   90.00
_cell.angle_beta   90.00
_cell.angle_gamma   90.00
#
_symmetry.space_group_name_H-M   'P 1'
#
loop_
_entity.id
_entity.type
_entity.pdbx_description
1 polymer ?
#
loop_
_entity_poly.entity_id
_entity_poly.type
_entity_poly.pdbx_seq_one_letter_code
_entity_poly.pdbx_strand_id
1 'polypeptide(L)'
;MIDPKIFETISANMAQFMQSKPDFPGQDVMQQQLKSMLQSSFAKLDLVTRDEFDAQAAVLQRTREKLEQLEAQVAALEAKLNAE
;
A
#
# COMPACT_ATOMS: atom_id res chain seq x y z
N MET A 1 -0.80 2.96 -0.05
CA MET A 1 0.37 3.16 -0.94
C MET A 1 1.55 2.48 -0.29
N ILE A 2 2.48 1.93 -1.07
CA ILE A 2 3.67 1.28 -0.53
C ILE A 2 4.48 2.33 0.25
N ASP A 3 4.79 2.05 1.51
CA ASP A 3 5.52 2.96 2.41
C ASP A 3 6.99 3.09 1.94
N PRO A 4 7.54 4.33 1.81
CA PRO A 4 8.93 4.56 1.42
C PRO A 4 9.95 3.85 2.33
N LYS A 5 9.64 3.57 3.60
CA LYS A 5 10.50 2.81 4.52
C LYS A 5 10.79 1.38 4.05
N ILE A 6 9.91 0.84 3.21
CA ILE A 6 10.05 -0.51 2.64
C ILE A 6 11.20 -0.53 1.63
N PHE A 7 11.32 0.52 0.80
CA PHE A 7 12.42 0.65 -0.15
C PHE A 7 13.77 0.78 0.55
N GLU A 8 13.81 1.52 1.66
CA GLU A 8 15.01 1.63 2.51
C GLU A 8 15.38 0.30 3.19
N THR A 9 14.38 -0.46 3.65
CA THR A 9 14.61 -1.76 4.29
C THR A 9 15.11 -2.80 3.28
N ILE A 10 14.56 -2.82 2.07
CA ILE A 10 15.01 -3.70 0.99
C ILE A 10 16.43 -3.32 0.55
N SER A 11 16.73 -2.03 0.39
CA SER A 11 18.05 -1.58 -0.02
C SER A 11 19.11 -1.87 1.04
N ALA A 12 18.79 -1.68 2.33
CA ALA A 12 19.67 -2.01 3.44
C ALA A 12 19.97 -3.51 3.51
N ASN A 13 18.94 -4.36 3.38
CA ASN A 13 19.10 -5.81 3.37
C ASN A 13 19.92 -6.30 2.16
N MET A 14 19.76 -5.67 0.98
CA MET A 14 20.53 -5.97 -0.22
C MET A 14 22.00 -5.54 -0.09
N ALA A 15 22.26 -4.36 0.48
CA ALA A 15 23.62 -3.89 0.76
C ALA A 15 24.33 -4.81 1.75
N GLN A 16 23.63 -5.26 2.80
CA GLN A 16 24.15 -6.20 3.78
C GLN A 16 24.44 -7.58 3.16
N PHE A 17 23.61 -8.05 2.22
CA PHE A 17 23.85 -9.28 1.46
C PHE A 17 25.09 -9.18 0.57
N MET A 18 25.29 -8.06 -0.14
CA MET A 18 26.49 -7.83 -0.95
C MET A 18 27.78 -7.73 -0.12
N GLN A 19 27.70 -7.25 1.12
CA GLN A 19 28.85 -7.10 2.02
C GLN A 19 29.24 -8.40 2.74
N SER A 20 28.35 -9.40 2.82
CA SER A 20 28.53 -10.52 3.76
C SER A 20 29.31 -11.73 3.24
N LYS A 21 29.67 -11.86 1.94
CA LYS A 21 30.67 -12.86 1.46
C LYS A 21 31.38 -12.47 0.14
N PRO A 22 32.73 -12.50 0.08
CA PRO A 22 33.51 -12.32 -1.16
C PRO A 22 33.67 -13.59 -2.03
N ASP A 23 33.29 -14.78 -1.55
CA ASP A 23 33.26 -16.01 -2.37
C ASP A 23 31.82 -16.27 -2.85
N PHE A 24 31.57 -16.07 -4.14
CA PHE A 24 30.29 -16.30 -4.80
C PHE A 24 29.96 -17.81 -4.84
N PRO A 25 28.99 -18.32 -4.07
CA PRO A 25 28.40 -19.63 -4.34
C PRO A 25 27.56 -19.51 -5.62
N GLY A 26 27.45 -20.59 -6.40
CA GLY A 26 26.80 -20.60 -7.72
C GLY A 26 25.48 -19.85 -7.79
N GLN A 27 25.16 -19.30 -8.97
CA GLN A 27 24.01 -18.41 -9.24
C GLN A 27 22.69 -18.90 -8.61
N ASP A 28 22.45 -20.21 -8.57
CA ASP A 28 21.25 -20.83 -8.01
C ASP A 28 21.07 -20.58 -6.51
N VAL A 29 22.15 -20.65 -5.71
CA VAL A 29 22.10 -20.42 -4.26
C VAL A 29 21.78 -18.95 -3.97
N MET A 30 22.36 -18.04 -4.75
CA MET A 30 22.07 -16.61 -4.64
C MET A 30 20.62 -16.29 -5.02
N GLN A 31 20.10 -16.89 -6.09
CA GLN A 31 18.71 -16.71 -6.51
C GLN A 31 17.73 -17.19 -5.43
N GLN A 32 17.99 -18.34 -4.80
CA GLN A 32 17.18 -18.86 -3.71
C GLN A 32 17.23 -17.95 -2.47
N GLN A 33 18.41 -17.46 -2.08
CA GLN A 33 18.57 -16.58 -0.93
C GLN A 33 17.84 -15.25 -1.13
N LEU A 34 17.97 -14.64 -2.32
CA LEU A 34 17.27 -13.41 -2.70
C LEU A 34 15.75 -13.61 -2.71
N LYS A 35 15.27 -14.73 -3.27
CA LYS A 35 13.84 -15.06 -3.28
C LYS A 35 13.28 -15.18 -1.86
N SER A 36 13.98 -15.87 -0.95
CA SER A 36 13.58 -15.99 0.45
C SER A 36 13.58 -14.64 1.18
N MET A 37 14.56 -13.78 0.91
CA MET A 37 14.60 -12.41 1.44
C MET A 37 13.42 -11.57 0.96
N LEU A 38 13.08 -11.62 -0.33
CA LEU A 38 11.93 -10.91 -0.89
C LEU A 38 10.62 -11.45 -0.31
N GLN A 39 10.46 -12.77 -0.22
CA GLN A 39 9.29 -13.40 0.37
C GLN A 39 9.12 -13.01 1.85
N SER A 40 10.19 -13.02 2.64
CA SER A 40 10.13 -12.60 4.04
C SER A 40 9.90 -11.09 4.20
N SER A 41 10.37 -10.28 3.25
CA SER A 41 10.09 -8.84 3.23
C SER A 41 8.62 -8.59 2.91
N PHE A 42 8.06 -9.21 1.86
CA PHE A 42 6.64 -9.09 1.52
C PHE A 42 5.72 -9.66 2.59
N ALA A 43 6.12 -10.71 3.32
CA ALA A 43 5.35 -11.27 4.42
C ALA A 43 5.29 -10.35 5.66
N LYS A 44 6.24 -9.41 5.80
CA LYS A 44 6.25 -8.38 6.85
C LYS A 44 5.44 -7.14 6.48
N LEU A 45 4.93 -7.08 5.25
CA LEU A 45 4.07 -5.99 4.80
C LEU A 45 2.61 -6.42 4.96
N ASP A 46 1.78 -5.52 5.50
CA ASP A 46 0.32 -5.69 5.53
C ASP A 46 -0.24 -5.49 4.10
N LEU A 47 0.08 -6.43 3.21
CA LEU A 47 -0.36 -6.41 1.83
C LEU A 47 -1.79 -6.90 1.75
N VAL A 48 -2.65 -6.09 1.14
CA VAL A 48 -3.96 -6.52 0.68
C VAL A 48 -3.85 -7.01 -0.75
N THR A 49 -4.72 -7.93 -1.13
CA THR A 49 -4.84 -8.36 -2.52
C THR A 49 -5.29 -7.21 -3.40
N ARG A 50 -5.04 -7.34 -4.71
CA ARG A 50 -5.47 -6.33 -5.68
C ARG A 50 -7.00 -6.16 -5.66
N ASP A 51 -7.73 -7.27 -5.55
CA ASP A 51 -9.19 -7.29 -5.52
C ASP A 51 -9.75 -6.59 -4.27
N GLU A 52 -9.14 -6.81 -3.10
CA GLU A 52 -9.51 -6.09 -1.87
C GLU A 52 -9.25 -4.60 -1.98
N PHE A 53 -8.12 -4.21 -2.57
CA PHE A 53 -7.82 -2.80 -2.82
C PHE A 53 -8.86 -2.16 -3.73
N ASP A 54 -9.17 -2.79 -4.86
CA ASP A 54 -10.14 -2.28 -5.83
C ASP A 54 -11.56 -2.22 -5.24
N ALA A 55 -11.93 -3.21 -4.39
CA ALA A 55 -13.18 -3.18 -3.64
C ALA A 55 -13.26 -1.99 -2.67
N GLN A 56 -12.20 -1.72 -1.90
CA GLN A 56 -12.16 -0.57 -0.98
C GLN A 56 -12.18 0.77 -1.74
N ALA A 57 -11.49 0.85 -2.88
CA ALA A 57 -11.53 2.04 -3.74
C ALA A 57 -12.95 2.32 -4.25
N ALA A 58 -13.69 1.28 -4.65
CA ALA A 58 -15.09 1.42 -5.07
C ALA A 58 -16.01 1.86 -3.92
N VAL A 59 -15.81 1.36 -2.70
CA VAL A 59 -16.55 1.80 -1.51
C VAL A 59 -16.26 3.27 -1.19
N LEU A 60 -15.00 3.68 -1.26
CA LEU A 60 -14.60 5.07 -1.03
C LEU A 60 -15.25 6.02 -2.05
N GLN A 61 -15.25 5.63 -3.33
CA GLN A 61 -15.87 6.41 -4.39
C GLN A 61 -17.37 6.63 -4.13
N ARG A 62 -18.11 5.56 -3.83
CA ARG A 62 -19.54 5.64 -3.49
C ARG A 62 -19.80 6.48 -2.24
N THR A 63 -18.91 6.42 -1.26
CA THR A 63 -19.02 7.22 -0.03
C THR A 63 -18.88 8.70 -0.33
N ARG A 64 -17.94 9.08 -1.21
CA ARG A 64 -17.79 10.48 -1.66
C ARG A 64 -19.02 10.99 -2.38
N GLU A 65 -19.57 10.21 -3.31
CA GLU A 65 -20.79 10.57 -4.03
C GLU A 65 -21.97 10.79 -3.07
N LYS A 66 -22.13 9.90 -2.08
CA LYS A 66 -23.17 10.06 -1.05
C LYS A 66 -22.92 11.28 -0.15
N LEU A 67 -21.65 11.56 0.18
CA LEU A 67 -21.27 12.71 0.99
C LEU A 67 -21.66 14.02 0.27
N GLU A 68 -21.29 14.16 -0.99
CA GLU A 68 -21.63 15.32 -1.82
C GLU A 68 -23.15 15.52 -1.92
N GLN A 69 -23.90 14.43 -2.09
CA GLN A 69 -25.38 14.50 -2.10
C GLN A 69 -25.97 14.96 -0.76
N LEU A 70 -25.42 14.50 0.36
CA LEU A 70 -25.86 14.91 1.69
C LEU A 70 -25.51 16.38 1.96
N GLU A 71 -24.30 16.81 1.59
CA GLU A 71 -23.88 18.21 1.69
C GLU A 71 -24.83 19.13 0.91
N ALA A 72 -25.20 18.75 -0.31
CA ALA A 72 -26.17 19.50 -1.11
C ALA A 72 -27.57 19.55 -0.47
N GLN A 73 -28.03 18.44 0.13
CA GLN A 73 -29.31 18.40 0.83
C GLN A 73 -29.30 19.29 2.07
N VAL A 74 -28.22 19.25 2.86
CA VAL A 74 -28.06 20.10 4.05
C VAL A 74 -28.05 21.57 3.64
N ALA A 75 -27.27 21.95 2.63
CA ALA A 75 -27.23 23.33 2.14
C ALA A 75 -28.62 23.82 1.68
N ALA A 76 -29.39 22.96 0.99
CA ALA A 76 -30.75 23.30 0.57
C ALA A 76 -31.72 23.47 1.76
N LEU A 77 -31.56 22.68 2.82
CA LEU A 77 -32.35 22.81 4.04
C LEU A 77 -31.97 24.06 4.83
N GLU A 78 -30.68 24.35 4.99
CA GLU A 78 -30.18 25.55 5.64
C GLU A 78 -30.65 26.82 4.91
N ALA A 79 -30.63 26.81 3.58
CA ALA A 79 -31.14 27.94 2.78
C ALA A 79 -32.64 28.18 3.00
N LYS A 80 -33.44 27.12 3.16
CA LYS A 80 -34.88 27.25 3.47
C LYS A 80 -35.11 27.80 4.87
N LEU A 81 -34.35 27.32 5.86
CA LEU A 81 -34.49 27.75 7.26
C LEU A 81 -34.10 29.22 7.44
N ASN A 82 -33.08 29.69 6.72
CA ASN A 82 -32.62 31.08 6.78
C ASN A 82 -33.45 32.05 5.92
N ALA A 83 -34.40 31.54 5.13
CA ALA A 83 -35.30 32.35 4.29
C ALA A 83 -36.65 32.65 4.96
N GLU A 84 -36.93 32.05 6.12
CA GLU A 84 -38.03 32.40 7.05
C GLU A 84 -37.54 33.35 8.15
#